data_AF-A0A2P7B3R7-F1
#
_entry.id   AF-A0A2P7B3R7-F1
#
_cell.length_a   1.000
_cell.length_b   1.000
_cell.length_c   1.000
_cell.angle_alpha   90.00
_cell.angle_beta   90.00
_cell.angle_gamma   90.00
#
_symmetry.space_group_name_H-M   'P 1'
#
loop_
_entity.id
_entity.type
_entity.pdbx_description
1 polymer ?
#
loop_
_entity_poly.entity_id
_entity_poly.type
_entity_poly.pdbx_seq_one_letter_code
_entity_poly.pdbx_strand_id
1 'polypeptide(L)'
;MRKHMRALNCPPSSFEALKLAIASRQVIFPLRVENVAKRVLEKPELMAFESTSSIAEDCGVSAATVARFVTHIGFRDVAEARCIFRAELCRRFG
;
A
#
# COMPACT_ATOMS: atom_id res chain seq x y z
N MET A 1 6.08 -23.25 6.85
CA MET A 1 7.10 -22.18 6.91
C MET A 1 6.46 -20.89 7.37
N ARG A 2 6.86 -20.35 8.53
CA ARG A 2 6.44 -19.01 8.96
C ARG A 2 7.11 -18.01 8.01
N LYS A 3 6.36 -17.44 7.06
CA LYS A 3 6.88 -16.34 6.24
C LYS A 3 7.21 -15.20 7.22
N HIS A 4 8.50 -14.99 7.48
CA HIS A 4 8.92 -13.91 8.35
C HIS A 4 8.45 -12.58 7.75
N MET A 5 7.69 -11.84 8.54
CA MET A 5 7.25 -10.49 8.21
C MET A 5 8.48 -9.64 7.86
N ARG A 6 8.45 -8.95 6.73
CA ARG A 6 9.54 -8.05 6.29
C ARG A 6 8.94 -6.74 5.80
N ALA A 7 9.33 -5.64 6.41
CA ALA A 7 8.94 -4.27 6.02
C ALA A 7 10.04 -3.63 5.15
N LEU A 8 9.69 -2.59 4.40
CA LEU A 8 10.69 -1.75 3.73
C LEU A 8 11.31 -0.78 4.74
N ASN A 9 12.63 -0.55 4.61
CA ASN A 9 13.36 0.40 5.46
C ASN A 9 13.18 1.86 5.02
N CYS A 10 12.73 2.08 3.79
CA CYS A 10 12.48 3.39 3.22
C CYS A 10 11.25 3.34 2.29
N PRO A 11 10.53 4.47 2.14
CA PRO A 11 9.37 4.53 1.27
C PRO A 11 9.77 4.39 -0.22
N PRO A 12 9.00 3.66 -1.04
CA PRO A 12 9.23 3.58 -2.47
C PRO A 12 9.01 4.95 -3.13
N SER A 13 9.87 5.30 -4.09
CA SER A 13 9.80 6.58 -4.80
C SER A 13 8.65 6.69 -5.81
N SER A 14 8.02 5.56 -6.17
CA SER A 14 6.92 5.51 -7.13
C SER A 14 6.05 4.27 -6.93
N PHE A 15 4.88 4.25 -7.55
CA PHE A 15 4.00 3.07 -7.60
C PHE A 15 4.68 1.87 -8.27
N GLU A 16 5.52 2.11 -9.29
CA GLU A 16 6.31 1.06 -9.93
C GLU A 16 7.36 0.48 -8.98
N ALA A 17 8.07 1.33 -8.24
CA ALA A 17 9.03 0.89 -7.23
C ALA A 17 8.36 0.04 -6.13
N LEU A 18 7.13 0.41 -5.73
CA LEU A 18 6.34 -0.41 -4.80
C LEU A 18 6.03 -1.80 -5.38
N LYS A 19 5.56 -1.88 -6.63
CA LYS A 19 5.29 -3.17 -7.29
C LYS A 19 6.56 -4.03 -7.39
N LEU A 20 7.68 -3.44 -7.77
CA LEU A 20 8.97 -4.13 -7.86
C LEU A 20 9.43 -4.65 -6.51
N ALA A 21 9.27 -3.88 -5.44
CA ALA A 21 9.62 -4.30 -4.08
C ALA A 21 8.79 -5.52 -3.62
N ILE A 22 7.49 -5.55 -3.97
CA ILE A 22 6.59 -6.68 -3.68
C ILE A 22 6.99 -7.89 -4.52
N ALA A 23 7.16 -7.73 -5.83
CA ALA A 23 7.54 -8.81 -6.75
C ALA A 23 8.88 -9.45 -6.37
N SER A 24 9.84 -8.61 -5.94
CA SER A 24 11.17 -9.04 -5.50
C SER A 24 11.21 -9.57 -4.07
N ARG A 25 10.06 -9.66 -3.38
CA ARG A 25 9.94 -10.08 -1.97
C ARG A 25 10.84 -9.27 -1.01
N GLN A 26 11.09 -8.01 -1.34
CA GLN A 26 11.73 -7.06 -0.43
C GLN A 26 10.79 -6.69 0.72
N VAL A 27 9.48 -6.75 0.49
CA VAL A 27 8.42 -6.65 1.50
C VAL A 27 7.60 -7.94 1.53
N ILE A 28 7.25 -8.39 2.73
CA ILE A 28 6.40 -9.56 2.97
C ILE A 28 5.35 -9.17 4.01
N PHE A 29 4.09 -9.21 3.59
CA PHE A 29 2.96 -8.83 4.41
C PHE A 29 2.38 -10.00 5.22
N PRO A 30 1.88 -9.77 6.44
CA PRO A 30 0.89 -10.64 7.06
C PRO A 30 -0.40 -10.68 6.23
N LEU A 31 -1.14 -11.79 6.26
CA LEU A 31 -2.31 -12.05 5.41
C LEU A 31 -3.31 -10.87 5.33
N ARG A 32 -3.66 -10.28 6.49
CA ARG A 32 -4.62 -9.15 6.56
C ARG A 32 -4.08 -7.88 5.90
N VAL A 33 -2.79 -7.63 6.00
CA VAL A 33 -2.11 -6.47 5.37
C VAL A 33 -1.93 -6.73 3.87
N GLU A 34 -1.68 -7.98 3.49
CA GLU A 34 -1.59 -8.41 2.09
C GLU A 34 -2.90 -8.14 1.33
N ASN A 35 -4.06 -8.33 1.98
CA ASN A 35 -5.34 -8.00 1.37
C ASN A 35 -5.47 -6.52 1.03
N VAL A 36 -5.01 -5.63 1.92
CA VAL A 36 -4.96 -4.19 1.64
C VAL A 36 -4.03 -3.92 0.45
N ALA A 37 -2.83 -4.51 0.46
CA ALA A 37 -1.85 -4.35 -0.62
C ALA A 37 -2.42 -4.76 -1.99
N LYS A 38 -3.04 -5.95 -2.07
CA LYS A 38 -3.70 -6.43 -3.30
C LYS A 38 -4.76 -5.46 -3.78
N ARG A 39 -5.62 -5.02 -2.86
CA ARG A 39 -6.78 -4.19 -3.19
C ARG A 39 -6.38 -2.81 -3.70
N VAL A 40 -5.39 -2.16 -3.09
CA VAL A 40 -4.92 -0.83 -3.54
C VAL A 40 -4.04 -0.90 -4.78
N LEU A 41 -3.40 -2.04 -5.06
CA LEU A 41 -2.70 -2.24 -6.34
C LEU A 41 -3.67 -2.47 -7.50
N GLU A 42 -4.77 -3.18 -7.23
CA GLU A 42 -5.87 -3.40 -8.18
C GLU A 42 -6.65 -2.11 -8.45
N LYS A 43 -6.96 -1.34 -7.40
CA LYS A 43 -7.73 -0.09 -7.45
C LYS A 43 -6.97 1.06 -6.78
N PRO A 44 -5.98 1.68 -7.47
CA PRO A 44 -5.15 2.74 -6.91
C PRO A 44 -5.92 3.98 -6.44
N GLU A 45 -7.11 4.22 -6.99
CA GLU A 45 -8.00 5.32 -6.64
C GLU A 45 -8.39 5.29 -5.15
N LEU A 46 -8.49 4.09 -4.55
CA LEU A 46 -8.77 3.94 -3.13
C LEU A 46 -7.70 4.65 -2.30
N MET A 47 -6.43 4.29 -2.50
CA MET A 47 -5.35 4.93 -1.75
C MET A 47 -5.13 6.38 -2.17
N ALA A 48 -5.45 6.76 -3.42
CA ALA A 48 -5.24 8.12 -3.92
C ALA A 48 -6.25 9.15 -3.38
N PHE A 49 -7.52 8.77 -3.22
CA PHE A 49 -8.61 9.72 -3.00
C PHE A 49 -9.49 9.41 -1.79
N GLU A 50 -9.65 8.15 -1.42
CA GLU A 50 -10.56 7.76 -0.35
C GLU A 50 -10.00 8.08 1.05
N SER A 51 -10.92 8.09 2.02
CA SER A 51 -10.56 8.17 3.44
C SER A 51 -9.99 6.84 3.94
N THR A 52 -9.19 6.86 5.01
CA THR A 52 -8.66 5.62 5.61
C THR A 52 -9.77 4.66 6.06
N SER A 53 -10.91 5.19 6.53
CA SER A 53 -12.10 4.40 6.89
C SER A 53 -12.75 3.77 5.67
N SER A 54 -12.97 4.53 4.58
CA SER A 54 -13.53 3.99 3.33
C SER A 54 -12.65 2.89 2.74
N ILE A 55 -11.32 3.06 2.76
CA ILE A 55 -10.36 2.02 2.31
C ILE A 55 -10.49 0.77 3.19
N ALA A 56 -10.61 0.95 4.51
CA ALA A 56 -10.71 -0.16 5.45
C ALA A 56 -12.00 -0.96 5.24
N GLU A 57 -13.12 -0.28 5.04
CA GLU A 57 -14.43 -0.88 4.73
C GLU A 57 -14.38 -1.68 3.41
N ASP A 58 -13.87 -1.09 2.34
CA ASP A 58 -13.72 -1.75 1.03
C ASP A 58 -12.80 -2.99 1.10
N CYS A 59 -11.78 -2.95 1.98
CA CYS A 59 -10.88 -4.08 2.21
C CYS A 59 -11.39 -5.10 3.26
N GLY A 60 -12.50 -4.83 3.97
CA GLY A 60 -12.98 -5.68 5.07
C GLY A 60 -12.02 -5.76 6.27
N VAL A 61 -11.29 -4.67 6.54
CA VAL A 61 -10.29 -4.59 7.64
C VAL A 61 -10.53 -3.35 8.51
N SER A 62 -9.71 -3.18 9.55
CA SER A 62 -9.72 -1.96 10.37
C SER A 62 -8.84 -0.86 9.78
N ALA A 63 -9.13 0.40 10.11
CA ALA A 63 -8.28 1.55 9.75
C ALA A 63 -6.82 1.38 10.21
N ALA A 64 -6.61 0.76 11.39
CA ALA A 64 -5.27 0.42 11.88
C ALA A 64 -4.54 -0.59 10.99
N THR A 65 -5.25 -1.49 10.31
CA THR A 65 -4.65 -2.43 9.33
C THR A 65 -4.20 -1.70 8.08
N VAL A 66 -4.97 -0.71 7.62
CA VAL A 66 -4.58 0.19 6.51
C VAL A 66 -3.35 1.01 6.88
N ALA A 67 -3.33 1.62 8.08
CA ALA A 67 -2.16 2.34 8.57
C ALA A 67 -0.92 1.43 8.65
N ARG A 68 -1.08 0.18 9.12
CA ARG A 68 -0.01 -0.82 9.11
C ARG A 68 0.50 -1.14 7.72
N PHE A 69 -0.38 -1.28 6.71
CA PHE A 69 0.07 -1.46 5.33
C PHE A 69 1.03 -0.35 4.91
N VAL A 70 0.65 0.90 5.19
CA VAL A 70 1.41 2.09 4.79
C VAL A 70 2.77 2.17 5.51
N THR A 71 2.80 1.91 6.82
CA THR A 71 4.06 1.86 7.55
C THR A 71 4.94 0.68 7.16
N HIS A 72 4.34 -0.44 6.76
CA HIS A 72 5.06 -1.64 6.31
C HIS A 72 5.79 -1.45 4.98
N ILE A 73 5.33 -0.52 4.15
CA ILE A 73 6.02 -0.11 2.92
C ILE A 73 6.91 1.13 3.12
N GLY A 74 7.15 1.55 4.35
CA GLY A 74 8.15 2.57 4.69
C GLY A 74 7.65 4.02 4.73
N PHE A 75 6.35 4.29 4.52
CA PHE A 75 5.78 5.62 4.69
C PHE A 75 5.34 5.86 6.15
N ARG A 76 5.21 7.12 6.57
CA ARG A 76 4.71 7.45 7.91
C ARG A 76 3.21 7.28 8.04
N ASP A 77 2.46 7.68 7.01
CA ASP A 77 1.00 7.68 7.02
C ASP A 77 0.39 7.63 5.62
N VAL A 78 -0.94 7.46 5.58
CA VAL A 78 -1.74 7.37 4.36
C VAL A 78 -1.62 8.64 3.50
N ALA A 79 -1.40 9.82 4.10
CA ALA A 79 -1.26 11.06 3.35
C ALA A 79 0.07 11.12 2.58
N GLU A 80 1.14 10.58 3.14
CA GLU A 80 2.42 10.46 2.45
C GLU A 80 2.36 9.41 1.32
N ALA A 81 1.77 8.24 1.60
CA ALA A 81 1.61 7.20 0.58
C ALA A 81 0.74 7.64 -0.60
N ARG A 82 -0.30 8.48 -0.35
CA ARG A 82 -1.20 9.03 -1.39
C ARG A 82 -0.46 9.61 -2.59
N CYS A 83 0.70 10.23 -2.37
CA CYS A 83 1.48 10.88 -3.41
C CYS A 83 1.85 9.94 -4.56
N ILE A 84 2.38 8.74 -4.27
CA ILE A 84 2.81 7.81 -5.32
C ILE A 84 1.63 7.18 -6.08
N PHE A 85 0.46 7.05 -5.44
CA PHE A 85 -0.75 6.53 -6.07
C PHE A 85 -1.38 7.58 -6.99
N ARG A 86 -1.42 8.85 -6.57
CA ARG A 86 -1.87 9.97 -7.42
C ARG A 86 -0.96 10.16 -8.63
N ALA A 87 0.36 10.12 -8.42
CA ALA A 87 1.33 10.24 -9.51
C ALA A 87 1.15 9.13 -10.54
N GLU A 88 0.87 7.90 -10.11
CA GLU A 88 0.56 6.79 -11.01
C GLU A 88 -0.71 7.02 -11.81
N LEU A 89 -1.79 7.49 -11.17
CA LEU A 89 -3.04 7.79 -11.87
C LEU A 89 -2.87 8.93 -12.87
N CYS A 90 -2.16 10.00 -12.50
CA CYS A 90 -1.79 11.07 -13.43
C CYS A 90 -0.99 10.53 -14.63
N ARG A 91 -0.05 9.61 -14.42
CA ARG A 91 0.73 8.97 -15.49
C ARG A 91 -0.10 8.07 -16.41
N ARG A 92 -1.18 7.46 -15.90
CA ARG A 92 -2.06 6.57 -16.69
C ARG A 92 -3.03 7.33 -17.60
N PHE A 93 -3.42 8.53 -17.18
CA PHE A 93 -4.49 9.31 -17.82
C PHE A 93 -4.02 10.63 -18.45
N GLY A 94 -2.76 11.01 -18.26
CA GLY A 94 -2.11 12.14 -18.94
C GLY A 94 -1.29 11.68 -20.13
#